data_AF-A0A919XHE3-F1
#
_entry.id   AF-A0A919XHE3-F1
#
_cell.length_a   1.000
_cell.length_b   1.000
_cell.length_c   1.000
_cell.angle_alpha   90.00
_cell.angle_beta   90.00
_cell.angle_gamma   90.00
#
_symmetry.space_group_name_H-M   'P 1'
#
loop_
_entity.id
_entity.type
_entity.pdbx_description
1 polymer ?
#
loop_
_entity_poly.entity_id
_entity_poly.type
_entity_poly.pdbx_seq_one_letter_code
_entity_poly.pdbx_strand_id
1 'polypeptide(L)'
;MENLEIILEDFRKDELDKLVSDELKLNSSEVKSSHFFDNNSGEDIEFHHIKSFRDVLSPIGTGNVFLNQIEIGCTLKDVMIIFSFDRDIGDITFNFSESELYEGESSDVRLKAKKILESLLVLKDKFDIPKIRIGFEPASDDDSCLVEIGQEVVNLQSVVELILR
;
A
#
# COMPACT_ATOMS: atom_id res chain seq x y z
N MET A 1 1.21 10.77 17.49
CA MET A 1 1.01 9.54 16.72
C MET A 1 1.17 9.97 15.29
N GLU A 2 2.30 9.58 14.72
CA GLU A 2 2.60 9.81 13.31
C GLU A 2 2.02 8.64 12.49
N ASN A 3 1.89 8.86 11.19
CA ASN A 3 1.48 7.82 10.26
C ASN A 3 2.72 7.26 9.56
N LEU A 4 2.71 5.96 9.34
CA LEU A 4 3.62 5.28 8.43
C LEU A 4 2.96 5.12 7.07
N GLU A 5 3.78 5.18 6.04
CA GLU A 5 3.40 4.88 4.67
C GLU A 5 4.23 3.74 4.10
N ILE A 6 3.56 2.86 3.35
CA ILE A 6 4.18 1.93 2.42
C ILE A 6 3.74 2.35 1.02
N ILE A 7 4.68 2.65 0.13
CA ILE A 7 4.40 3.08 -1.24
C ILE A 7 4.90 1.99 -2.19
N LEU A 8 4.01 1.45 -3.01
CA LEU A 8 4.35 0.63 -4.17
C LEU A 8 4.50 1.58 -5.36
N GLU A 9 5.73 1.92 -5.72
CA GLU A 9 6.01 2.91 -6.77
C GLU A 9 5.97 2.29 -8.17
N ASP A 10 5.51 3.07 -9.15
CA ASP A 10 5.47 2.69 -10.57
C ASP A 10 4.72 1.37 -10.83
N PHE A 11 3.67 1.09 -10.06
CA PHE A 11 2.82 -0.09 -10.19
C PHE A 11 2.08 -0.09 -11.54
N ARG A 12 2.08 -1.23 -12.24
CA ARG A 12 1.41 -1.36 -13.54
C ARG A 12 -0.11 -1.43 -13.37
N LYS A 13 -0.84 -0.47 -13.95
CA LYS A 13 -2.30 -0.35 -13.80
C LYS A 13 -3.07 -1.56 -14.31
N ASP A 14 -2.53 -2.28 -15.30
CA ASP A 14 -3.14 -3.50 -15.86
C ASP A 14 -3.22 -4.67 -14.85
N GLU A 15 -2.42 -4.62 -13.78
CA GLU A 15 -2.43 -5.62 -12.70
C GLU A 15 -3.27 -5.20 -11.48
N LEU A 16 -3.79 -3.97 -11.46
CA LEU A 16 -4.39 -3.37 -10.26
C LEU A 16 -5.60 -4.15 -9.75
N ASP A 17 -6.47 -4.60 -10.66
CA ASP A 17 -7.64 -5.38 -10.27
C ASP A 17 -7.23 -6.71 -9.59
N LYS A 18 -6.14 -7.35 -10.03
CA LYS A 18 -5.63 -8.58 -9.42
C LYS A 18 -5.02 -8.31 -8.05
N LEU A 19 -4.24 -7.24 -7.90
CA LEU A 19 -3.72 -6.85 -6.59
C LEU A 19 -4.87 -6.65 -5.59
N VAL A 20 -5.88 -5.86 -5.97
CA VAL A 20 -7.00 -5.52 -5.08
C VAL A 20 -7.85 -6.75 -4.72
N SER A 21 -8.18 -7.59 -5.70
CA SER A 21 -9.10 -8.72 -5.50
C SER A 21 -8.42 -10.00 -5.01
N ASP A 22 -7.28 -10.38 -5.57
CA ASP A 22 -6.66 -11.69 -5.30
C ASP A 22 -5.69 -11.62 -4.11
N GLU A 23 -4.90 -10.54 -4.00
CA GLU A 23 -3.87 -10.42 -2.98
C GLU A 23 -4.35 -9.69 -1.74
N LEU A 24 -4.84 -8.46 -1.90
CA LEU A 24 -5.35 -7.63 -0.80
C LEU A 24 -6.72 -8.11 -0.34
N LYS A 25 -7.48 -8.80 -1.23
CA LYS A 25 -8.82 -9.33 -0.97
C LYS A 25 -9.76 -8.28 -0.38
N LEU A 26 -9.67 -7.06 -0.91
CA LEU A 26 -10.50 -5.96 -0.45
C LEU A 26 -11.97 -6.32 -0.69
N ASN A 27 -12.77 -6.13 0.36
CA ASN A 27 -14.18 -6.45 0.34
C ASN A 27 -14.97 -5.32 1.00
N SER A 28 -16.22 -5.15 0.59
CA SER A 28 -17.04 -4.02 1.07
C SER A 28 -17.33 -4.04 2.57
N SER A 29 -17.22 -5.19 3.26
CA SER A 29 -17.39 -5.25 4.72
C SER A 29 -16.22 -4.63 5.49
N GLU A 30 -15.02 -4.60 4.92
CA GLU A 30 -13.86 -3.95 5.52
C GLU A 30 -13.76 -2.46 5.17
N VAL A 31 -14.52 -1.97 4.18
CA VAL A 31 -14.49 -0.57 3.75
C VAL A 31 -15.33 0.31 4.69
N LYS A 32 -14.68 1.27 5.34
CA LYS A 32 -15.34 2.33 6.13
C LYS A 32 -15.86 3.45 5.24
N SER A 33 -15.04 3.88 4.29
CA SER A 33 -15.36 4.91 3.31
C SER A 33 -14.46 4.78 2.10
N SER A 34 -14.88 5.34 0.97
CA SER A 34 -14.08 5.34 -0.25
C SER A 34 -14.50 6.51 -1.13
N HIS A 35 -13.57 7.05 -1.90
CA HIS A 35 -13.86 8.12 -2.84
C HIS A 35 -13.06 7.93 -4.12
N PHE A 36 -13.76 7.84 -5.24
CA PHE A 36 -13.18 7.71 -6.58
C PHE A 36 -13.92 8.61 -7.55
N PHE A 37 -13.20 9.21 -8.49
CA PHE A 37 -13.80 9.91 -9.61
C PHE A 37 -13.74 9.01 -10.85
N ASP A 38 -14.88 8.56 -11.37
CA ASP A 38 -14.92 7.80 -12.61
C ASP A 38 -14.97 8.75 -13.80
N ASN A 39 -13.84 8.88 -14.51
CA ASN A 39 -13.74 9.76 -15.67
C ASN A 39 -14.70 9.37 -16.82
N ASN A 40 -15.17 8.13 -16.87
CA ASN A 40 -16.05 7.67 -17.95
C ASN A 40 -17.48 8.19 -17.76
N SER A 41 -17.97 8.22 -16.51
CA SER A 41 -19.28 8.76 -16.16
C SER A 41 -19.25 10.24 -15.76
N GLY A 42 -18.10 10.74 -15.30
CA GLY A 42 -17.96 12.09 -14.77
C GLY A 42 -18.55 12.26 -13.37
N GLU A 43 -18.67 11.16 -12.62
CA GLU A 43 -19.32 11.11 -11.31
C GLU A 43 -18.37 10.56 -10.24
N ASP A 44 -18.58 11.01 -9.00
CA ASP A 44 -17.97 10.40 -7.84
C ASP A 44 -18.65 9.07 -7.52
N ILE A 45 -17.86 8.03 -7.34
CA ILE A 45 -18.31 6.68 -7.02
C ILE A 45 -17.60 6.14 -5.78
N GLU A 46 -18.22 5.12 -5.18
CA GLU A 46 -17.69 4.41 -4.02
C GLU A 46 -17.20 3.02 -4.44
N PHE A 47 -16.38 2.40 -3.58
CA PHE A 47 -15.77 1.08 -3.77
C PHE A 47 -16.75 0.02 -4.27
N HIS A 48 -17.96 -0.03 -3.71
CA HIS A 48 -18.95 -1.05 -4.06
C HIS A 48 -19.56 -0.87 -5.47
N HIS A 49 -19.37 0.28 -6.10
CA HIS A 49 -19.75 0.54 -7.50
C HIS A 49 -18.65 0.13 -8.49
N ILE A 50 -17.40 -0.04 -8.01
CA ILE A 50 -16.25 -0.33 -8.87
C ILE A 50 -16.30 -1.76 -9.37
N LYS A 51 -16.34 -1.91 -10.70
CA LYS A 51 -16.18 -3.21 -11.39
C LYS A 51 -14.73 -3.47 -11.81
N SER A 52 -13.99 -2.41 -12.10
CA SER A 52 -12.57 -2.44 -12.43
C SER A 52 -11.93 -1.12 -11.97
N PHE A 53 -10.95 -1.22 -11.10
CA PHE A 53 -10.10 -0.10 -10.68
C PHE A 53 -9.31 0.45 -11.84
N ARG A 54 -8.84 -0.44 -12.73
CA ARG A 54 -8.15 -0.04 -13.96
C ARG A 54 -9.02 0.92 -14.77
N ASP A 55 -10.29 0.59 -14.99
CA ASP A 55 -11.19 1.41 -15.81
C ASP A 55 -11.53 2.75 -15.15
N VAL A 56 -11.82 2.73 -13.84
CA VAL A 56 -12.15 3.94 -13.06
C VAL A 56 -10.97 4.92 -13.01
N LEU A 57 -9.75 4.41 -12.87
CA LEU A 57 -8.54 5.23 -12.77
C LEU A 57 -7.91 5.51 -14.15
N SER A 58 -8.60 5.18 -15.24
CA SER A 58 -8.12 5.44 -16.60
C SER A 58 -8.69 6.74 -17.19
N PRO A 59 -7.92 7.45 -18.04
CA PRO A 59 -6.49 7.26 -18.29
C PRO A 59 -5.62 7.78 -17.13
N ILE A 60 -6.10 8.78 -16.38
CA ILE A 60 -5.44 9.39 -15.23
C ILE A 60 -6.48 9.43 -14.12
N GLY A 61 -6.13 9.02 -12.90
CA GLY A 61 -7.10 9.02 -11.82
C GLY A 61 -6.46 8.84 -10.46
N THR A 62 -7.14 9.42 -9.47
CA THR A 62 -6.82 9.23 -8.06
C THR A 62 -8.08 8.75 -7.35
N GLY A 63 -7.92 7.84 -6.41
CA GLY A 63 -8.99 7.40 -5.54
C GLY A 63 -8.45 6.84 -4.24
N ASN A 64 -9.33 6.71 -3.25
CA ASN A 64 -8.93 6.20 -1.94
C ASN A 64 -9.98 5.28 -1.33
N VAL A 65 -9.50 4.41 -0.45
CA VAL A 65 -10.31 3.50 0.35
C VAL A 65 -9.78 3.53 1.78
N PHE A 66 -10.65 3.85 2.73
CA PHE A 66 -10.35 3.72 4.15
C PHE A 66 -10.94 2.41 4.67
N LEU A 67 -10.08 1.57 5.25
CA LEU A 67 -10.40 0.22 5.69
C LEU A 67 -10.43 0.12 7.21
N ASN A 68 -11.24 -0.79 7.74
CA ASN A 68 -11.16 -1.24 9.14
C ASN A 68 -9.83 -1.95 9.39
N GLN A 69 -9.46 -2.87 8.50
CA GLN A 69 -8.19 -3.58 8.56
C GLN A 69 -7.81 -4.20 7.20
N ILE A 70 -6.54 -4.53 7.06
CA ILE A 70 -5.98 -5.27 5.93
C ILE A 70 -4.87 -6.21 6.41
N GLU A 71 -4.67 -7.31 5.70
CA GLU A 71 -3.58 -8.25 5.96
C GLU A 71 -2.41 -8.00 5.00
N ILE A 72 -1.27 -7.55 5.53
CA ILE A 72 0.01 -7.45 4.81
C ILE A 72 1.08 -8.09 5.70
N GLY A 73 1.18 -9.42 5.66
CA GLY A 73 2.04 -10.22 6.56
C GLY A 73 1.57 -10.24 8.02
N CYS A 74 0.92 -9.18 8.49
CA CYS A 74 0.11 -9.08 9.68
C CYS A 74 -1.10 -8.19 9.44
N THR A 75 -2.05 -8.23 10.36
CA THR A 75 -3.22 -7.36 10.34
C THR A 75 -2.83 -5.93 10.74
N LEU A 76 -3.08 -4.97 9.84
CA LEU A 76 -2.98 -3.54 10.07
C LEU A 76 -4.38 -2.96 10.14
N LYS A 77 -4.66 -2.13 11.14
CA LYS A 77 -5.97 -1.48 11.31
C LYS A 77 -5.97 -0.05 10.78
N ASP A 78 -7.17 0.44 10.50
CA ASP A 78 -7.44 1.83 10.15
C ASP A 78 -6.51 2.32 9.01
N VAL A 79 -6.49 1.55 7.92
CA VAL A 79 -5.57 1.77 6.80
C VAL A 79 -6.26 2.58 5.71
N MET A 80 -5.66 3.69 5.31
CA MET A 80 -6.03 4.42 4.10
C MET A 80 -5.18 3.91 2.93
N ILE A 81 -5.82 3.41 1.89
CA ILE A 81 -5.17 3.09 0.62
C ILE A 81 -5.45 4.20 -0.37
N ILE A 82 -4.40 4.77 -0.95
CA ILE A 82 -4.49 5.80 -2.00
C ILE A 82 -3.96 5.18 -3.28
N PHE A 83 -4.75 5.27 -4.35
CA PHE A 83 -4.38 4.89 -5.70
C PHE A 83 -4.18 6.16 -6.50
N SER A 84 -3.00 6.37 -7.08
CA SER A 84 -2.71 7.55 -7.89
C SER A 84 -2.00 7.15 -9.16
N PHE A 85 -2.68 7.23 -10.31
CA PHE A 85 -2.16 6.73 -11.56
C PHE A 85 -2.15 7.77 -12.67
N ASP A 86 -1.05 7.79 -13.43
CA ASP A 86 -0.90 8.50 -14.70
C ASP A 86 -0.68 7.49 -15.83
N ARG A 87 -1.62 7.44 -16.78
CA ARG A 87 -1.64 6.52 -17.92
C ARG A 87 -1.59 5.05 -17.50
N ASP A 88 -0.44 4.40 -17.62
CA ASP A 88 -0.29 2.95 -17.46
C ASP A 88 0.38 2.58 -16.13
N ILE A 89 0.95 3.55 -15.42
CA ILE A 89 1.68 3.36 -14.16
C ILE A 89 1.18 4.31 -13.08
N GLY A 90 1.46 4.00 -11.83
CA GLY A 90 1.08 4.83 -10.71
C GLY A 90 1.49 4.26 -9.39
N ASP A 91 1.25 5.02 -8.34
CA ASP A 91 1.63 4.66 -6.99
C ASP A 91 0.42 4.18 -6.20
N ILE A 92 0.69 3.23 -5.31
CA ILE A 92 -0.29 2.73 -4.34
C ILE A 92 0.30 2.94 -2.94
N THR A 93 -0.32 3.82 -2.17
CA THR A 93 0.13 4.16 -0.81
C THR A 93 -0.79 3.53 0.22
N PHE A 94 -0.22 2.81 1.18
CA PHE A 94 -0.89 2.35 2.39
C PHE A 94 -0.45 3.24 3.55
N ASN A 95 -1.37 4.01 4.10
CA ASN A 95 -1.13 4.91 5.22
C ASN A 95 -1.87 4.38 6.47
N PHE A 96 -1.14 4.22 7.57
CA PHE A 96 -1.67 3.69 8.83
C PHE A 96 -0.86 4.21 10.01
N SER A 97 -1.41 4.12 11.23
CA SER A 97 -0.71 4.64 12.41
C SER A 97 0.58 3.87 12.71
N GLU A 98 1.63 4.58 13.09
CA GLU A 98 2.92 3.98 13.51
C GLU A 98 2.76 2.93 14.63
N SER A 99 1.72 3.05 15.47
CA SER A 99 1.46 2.12 16.57
C SER A 99 1.16 0.70 16.09
N GLU A 100 0.58 0.54 14.89
CA GLU A 100 0.32 -0.80 14.34
C GLU A 100 1.62 -1.60 14.17
N LEU A 101 2.73 -0.89 13.89
CA LEU A 101 4.07 -1.48 13.77
C LEU A 101 4.84 -1.49 15.09
N TYR A 102 4.96 -0.34 15.76
CA TYR A 102 5.90 -0.15 16.86
C TYR A 102 5.35 -0.47 18.26
N GLU A 103 4.05 -0.73 18.41
CA GLU A 103 3.48 -1.09 19.71
C GLU A 103 3.66 -2.58 20.04
N GLY A 104 4.18 -2.86 21.24
CA GLY A 104 4.37 -4.20 21.79
C GLY A 104 5.76 -4.44 22.39
N GLU A 105 6.08 -5.69 22.69
CA GLU A 105 7.45 -6.09 23.05
C GLU A 105 8.36 -6.01 21.82
N SER A 106 9.66 -5.73 22.03
CA SER A 106 10.62 -5.54 20.94
C SER A 106 10.75 -6.75 19.99
N SER A 107 10.58 -7.97 20.50
CA SER A 107 10.53 -9.19 19.70
C SER A 107 9.30 -9.25 18.79
N ASP A 108 8.15 -8.77 19.27
CA ASP A 108 6.89 -8.77 18.52
C ASP A 108 6.92 -7.71 17.43
N VAL A 109 7.41 -6.51 17.75
CA VAL A 109 7.65 -5.42 16.79
C VAL A 109 8.56 -5.89 15.66
N ARG A 110 9.68 -6.55 16.00
CA ARG A 110 10.61 -7.08 14.99
C ARG A 110 9.97 -8.17 14.13
N LEU A 111 9.15 -9.04 14.72
CA LEU A 111 8.45 -10.07 13.99
C LEU A 111 7.39 -9.49 13.04
N LYS A 112 6.64 -8.46 13.48
CA LYS A 112 5.69 -7.73 12.62
C LYS A 112 6.38 -7.10 11.42
N ALA A 113 7.43 -6.31 11.66
CA ALA A 113 8.21 -5.66 10.60
C ALA A 113 8.73 -6.68 9.57
N LYS A 114 9.27 -7.81 10.06
CA LYS A 114 9.72 -8.90 9.20
C LYS A 114 8.60 -9.49 8.34
N LYS A 115 7.43 -9.78 8.93
CA LYS A 115 6.30 -10.36 8.18
C LYS A 115 5.75 -9.42 7.12
N ILE A 116 5.58 -8.13 7.45
CA ILE A 116 5.17 -7.10 6.49
C ILE A 116 6.15 -7.10 5.32
N LEU A 117 7.46 -7.00 5.62
CA LEU A 117 8.50 -6.98 4.60
C LEU A 117 8.52 -8.25 3.74
N GLU A 118 8.38 -9.44 4.33
CA GLU A 118 8.28 -10.70 3.58
C GLU A 118 7.08 -10.67 2.62
N SER A 119 5.92 -10.20 3.06
CA SER A 119 4.74 -10.05 2.20
C SER A 119 4.94 -9.02 1.09
N LEU A 120 5.56 -7.89 1.38
CA LEU A 120 5.87 -6.86 0.38
C LEU A 120 6.84 -7.37 -0.70
N LEU A 121 7.86 -8.14 -0.32
CA LEU A 121 8.79 -8.75 -1.28
C LEU A 121 8.09 -9.77 -2.18
N VAL A 122 7.16 -10.57 -1.63
CA VAL A 122 6.35 -11.49 -2.44
C VAL A 122 5.48 -10.73 -3.45
N LEU A 123 4.84 -9.63 -3.03
CA LEU A 123 4.06 -8.77 -3.94
C LEU A 123 4.96 -8.14 -5.01
N LYS A 124 6.14 -7.66 -4.60
CA LYS A 124 7.13 -7.05 -5.48
C LYS A 124 7.51 -7.99 -6.62
N ASP A 125 7.91 -9.22 -6.28
CA ASP A 125 8.30 -10.24 -7.25
C ASP A 125 7.13 -10.65 -8.14
N LYS A 126 5.92 -10.76 -7.57
CA LYS A 126 4.73 -11.22 -8.29
C LYS A 126 4.23 -10.22 -9.33
N PHE A 127 4.27 -8.93 -9.04
CA PHE A 127 3.76 -7.88 -9.94
C PHE A 127 4.85 -7.13 -10.70
N ASP A 128 6.12 -7.51 -10.50
CA ASP A 128 7.29 -6.80 -11.03
C ASP A 128 7.29 -5.34 -10.59
N ILE A 129 7.03 -5.09 -9.30
CA ILE A 129 6.98 -3.74 -8.74
C ILE A 129 8.41 -3.19 -8.74
N PRO A 130 8.69 -2.07 -9.42
CA PRO A 130 10.04 -1.54 -9.53
C PRO A 130 10.68 -1.25 -8.17
N LYS A 131 9.90 -0.63 -7.29
CA LYS A 131 10.40 -0.07 -6.04
C LYS A 131 9.30 -0.03 -4.96
N ILE A 132 9.72 -0.22 -3.72
CA ILE A 132 8.87 -0.03 -2.54
C ILE A 132 9.55 0.96 -1.59
N ARG A 133 8.83 1.98 -1.12
CA ARG A 133 9.29 2.89 -0.06
C ARG A 133 8.51 2.65 1.22
N ILE A 134 9.19 2.73 2.36
CA ILE A 134 8.57 2.68 3.69
C ILE A 134 9.12 3.83 4.51
N GLY A 135 8.24 4.63 5.12
CA GLY A 135 8.66 5.80 5.88
C GLY A 135 7.52 6.42 6.69
N PHE A 136 7.82 7.51 7.39
CA PHE A 136 6.80 8.35 7.99
C PHE A 136 6.15 9.24 6.93
N GLU A 137 4.87 9.55 7.08
CA GLU A 137 4.14 10.39 6.12
C GLU A 137 4.76 11.81 6.04
N PRO A 138 5.12 12.31 4.84
CA PRO A 138 5.05 11.63 3.54
C PRO A 138 6.31 10.78 3.27
N ALA A 139 6.19 9.48 2.98
CA ALA A 139 7.36 8.61 2.74
C ALA A 139 8.06 8.84 1.38
N SER A 140 7.43 9.65 0.51
CA SER A 140 8.02 10.14 -0.73
C SER A 140 9.18 11.11 -0.50
N ASP A 141 9.21 11.79 0.66
CA ASP A 141 10.31 12.68 1.03
C ASP A 141 11.50 11.85 1.54
N ASP A 142 12.71 12.17 1.08
CA ASP A 142 13.90 11.40 1.42
C ASP A 142 14.26 11.48 2.92
N ASP A 143 13.87 12.57 3.60
CA ASP A 143 14.15 12.78 5.03
C ASP A 143 13.27 11.93 5.96
N SER A 144 12.08 11.53 5.50
CA SER A 144 11.10 10.71 6.23
C SER A 144 11.07 9.25 5.75
N CYS A 145 11.73 8.95 4.63
CA CYS A 145 11.91 7.61 4.12
C CYS A 145 12.88 6.80 5.00
N LEU A 146 12.40 5.72 5.59
CA LEU A 146 13.21 4.82 6.42
C LEU A 146 13.98 3.83 5.56
N VAL A 147 13.34 3.32 4.51
CA VAL A 147 13.96 2.38 3.58
C VAL A 147 13.32 2.43 2.19
N GLU A 148 14.19 2.32 1.18
CA GLU A 148 13.83 2.07 -0.21
C GLU A 148 14.29 0.65 -0.59
N ILE A 149 13.42 -0.08 -1.29
CA ILE A 149 13.68 -1.44 -1.76
C ILE A 149 13.59 -1.44 -3.28
N GLY A 150 14.73 -1.53 -3.96
CA GLY A 150 14.84 -1.58 -5.42
C GLY A 150 14.87 -3.00 -5.99
N GLN A 151 15.56 -3.19 -7.11
CA GLN A 151 15.65 -4.48 -7.82
C GLN A 151 16.79 -5.38 -7.31
N GLU A 152 17.62 -4.87 -6.42
CA GLU A 152 18.73 -5.59 -5.82
C GLU A 152 18.30 -6.66 -4.82
N VAL A 153 19.19 -7.62 -4.56
CA VAL A 153 18.96 -8.66 -3.55
C VAL A 153 18.83 -8.02 -2.17
N VAL A 154 17.66 -8.20 -1.57
CA VAL A 154 17.31 -7.59 -0.28
C VAL A 154 17.86 -8.42 0.87
N ASN A 155 18.70 -7.81 1.72
CA ASN A 155 19.00 -8.39 3.03
C ASN A 155 17.87 -8.04 4.00
N LEU A 156 16.99 -9.01 4.21
CA LEU A 156 15.80 -8.83 5.03
C LEU A 156 16.11 -8.33 6.45
N GLN A 157 17.15 -8.87 7.09
CA GLN A 157 17.51 -8.45 8.44
C GLN A 157 17.94 -7.00 8.46
N SER A 158 18.78 -6.57 7.52
CA SER A 158 19.24 -5.19 7.44
C SER A 158 18.11 -4.20 7.22
N VAL A 159 17.13 -4.54 6.36
CA VAL A 159 15.95 -3.69 6.13
C VAL A 159 15.08 -3.58 7.37
N VAL A 160 14.86 -4.69 8.09
CA VAL A 160 14.13 -4.65 9.37
C VAL A 160 14.82 -3.74 10.38
N GLU A 161 16.16 -3.78 10.48
CA GLU A 161 16.88 -2.86 11.38
C GLU A 161 16.75 -1.39 10.95
N LEU A 162 16.64 -1.09 9.66
CA LEU A 162 16.43 0.28 9.18
C LEU A 162 15.04 0.81 9.55
N ILE A 163 14.01 -0.02 9.41
CA ILE A 163 12.63 0.34 9.78
C ILE A 163 12.50 0.57 11.29
N LEU A 164 13.26 -0.16 12.11
CA LEU A 164 13.15 -0.14 13.58
C LEU A 164 14.17 0.76 14.28
N ARG A 165 14.94 1.52 13.51
CA ARG A 165 15.99 2.40 14.03
C ARG A 165 15.42 3.66 14.68
#